data_AF-A0A558HAR3-F1
#
_entry.id   AF-A0A558HAR3-F1
#
_cell.length_a   1.000
_cell.length_b   1.000
_cell.length_c   1.000
_cell.angle_alpha   90.00
_cell.angle_beta   90.00
_cell.angle_gamma   90.00
#
_symmetry.space_group_name_H-M   'P 1'
#
loop_
_entity.id
_entity.type
_entity.pdbx_description
1 polymer ?
#
loop_
_entity_poly.entity_id
_entity_poly.type
_entity_poly.pdbx_seq_one_letter_code
_entity_poly.pdbx_strand_id
1 'polypeptide(L)'
;MSGVDTTPGGSIPGFELKDRFRALLERWDSSPRQGLPQVQSGRAAYTWRGFGEDFPSLHVASEPELRAAWKVRDIVSRVGVRLPAPPGSVVRGFTLSPDGLTVAALLSTPRTELAGLWILAEDTAPIRIPGISAWYSAPVWEPNGAALWILSGKPPQQRITSADLRTGGRTEIPLPGTLESEGSGSRLSLSLREGMLRITAATPGRDSRSWQWRDETWVDAPAPVPSRLTLAESCSGTTVLLDGTPVHRLSPAEHVTSFAVHAASGNDVLWMHSASPERPSGVYCLELPPAEVPLPLHPQRFVHRRLFAKARDGVDIPLTVSVRAADLAADGLPLRPLPLILTCYGGFGVKHRTEAEPSVPAWLESGGVYVAAHLRGGGELGDAWHDAGRGPRKLRTVLDLVDVAEFLAAAGWSTPAQTVAFGASHGGLVVTSAALLSPASFGGVVAVAPLLDTVNLDRHGLGTQWLHEFGADGECSQQERALYSPLQVAAGLQSPAGTPPILCCVLGRDERVDNHAAVDFVDAVRRHGGSAWLLSEHDGGHGQRAATDVMEFSATVLAFAARVSGMLVRSGQPAPPA
;
A
#
# COMPACT_ATOMS: atom_id res chain seq x y z
N MET A 1 -21.08 9.35 15.56
CA MET A 1 -21.84 8.39 14.73
C MET A 1 -21.12 8.33 13.39
N SER A 2 -20.30 7.32 13.17
CA SER A 2 -19.48 7.15 11.96
C SER A 2 -20.38 6.91 10.75
N GLY A 3 -20.19 7.70 9.69
CA GLY A 3 -20.99 7.76 8.47
C GLY A 3 -20.82 6.54 7.56
N VAL A 4 -21.37 5.41 8.01
CA VAL A 4 -21.48 4.17 7.25
C VAL A 4 -22.96 3.95 6.96
N ASP A 5 -23.43 4.39 5.79
CA ASP A 5 -24.80 4.09 5.35
C ASP A 5 -24.83 2.84 4.48
N THR A 6 -25.79 1.98 4.76
CA THR A 6 -26.21 0.89 3.87
C THR A 6 -27.32 1.42 2.95
N THR A 7 -27.09 1.46 1.64
CA THR A 7 -28.12 1.78 0.63
C THR A 7 -29.14 0.62 0.49
N PRO A 8 -30.31 0.84 -0.16
CA PRO A 8 -31.46 -0.08 -0.07
C PRO A 8 -31.10 -1.50 -0.52
N GLY A 9 -31.32 -2.50 0.33
CA GLY A 9 -30.97 -3.91 0.03
C GLY A 9 -30.88 -4.88 1.23
N GLY A 10 -31.31 -4.47 2.42
CA GLY A 10 -31.17 -5.26 3.66
C GLY A 10 -29.83 -5.02 4.37
N SER A 11 -29.70 -5.57 5.59
CA SER A 11 -28.47 -5.46 6.37
C SER A 11 -27.34 -6.26 5.72
N ILE A 12 -26.11 -5.72 5.77
CA ILE A 12 -24.92 -6.44 5.31
C ILE A 12 -24.78 -7.72 6.15
N PRO A 13 -24.64 -8.91 5.53
CA PRO A 13 -24.48 -10.17 6.26
C PRO A 13 -23.29 -10.12 7.23
N GLY A 14 -23.46 -10.70 8.41
CA GLY A 14 -22.38 -10.82 9.40
C GLY A 14 -22.28 -9.63 10.36
N PHE A 15 -23.14 -8.62 10.25
CA PHE A 15 -23.12 -7.43 11.11
C PHE A 15 -23.06 -7.77 12.62
N GLU A 16 -23.66 -8.88 13.04
CA GLU A 16 -23.61 -9.41 14.41
C GLU A 16 -22.19 -9.77 14.90
N LEU A 17 -21.24 -9.98 13.99
CA LEU A 17 -19.83 -10.29 14.28
C LEU A 17 -18.94 -9.03 14.36
N LYS A 18 -19.47 -7.86 14.00
CA LYS A 18 -18.71 -6.61 13.85
C LYS A 18 -17.98 -6.22 15.15
N ASP A 19 -18.68 -6.21 16.28
CA ASP A 19 -18.11 -5.80 17.58
C ASP A 19 -16.95 -6.69 18.00
N ARG A 20 -17.00 -7.98 17.65
CA ARG A 20 -15.91 -8.92 17.92
C ARG A 20 -14.69 -8.61 17.07
N PHE A 21 -14.87 -8.40 15.76
CA PHE A 21 -13.75 -8.04 14.88
C PHE A 21 -13.15 -6.69 15.27
N ARG A 22 -13.97 -5.72 15.71
CA ARG A 22 -13.48 -4.47 16.29
C ARG A 22 -12.55 -4.72 17.48
N ALA A 23 -12.98 -5.53 18.46
CA ALA A 23 -12.14 -5.87 19.61
C ALA A 23 -10.83 -6.60 19.23
N LEU A 24 -10.86 -7.45 18.19
CA LEU A 24 -9.66 -8.08 17.64
C LEU A 24 -8.71 -7.05 17.00
N LEU A 25 -9.25 -6.13 16.20
CA LEU A 25 -8.50 -5.08 15.53
C LEU A 25 -7.85 -4.12 16.54
N GLU A 26 -8.59 -3.68 17.56
CA GLU A 26 -8.07 -2.82 18.64
C GLU A 26 -6.89 -3.48 19.38
N ARG A 27 -6.98 -4.79 19.63
CA ARG A 27 -5.90 -5.56 20.24
C ARG A 27 -4.66 -5.61 19.35
N TRP A 28 -4.84 -5.72 18.04
CA TRP A 28 -3.73 -5.81 17.08
C TRP A 28 -3.16 -4.45 16.66
N ASP A 29 -3.90 -3.35 16.86
CA ASP A 29 -3.40 -1.97 16.72
C ASP A 29 -2.88 -1.40 18.04
N SER A 30 -2.34 -2.25 18.91
CA SER A 30 -1.89 -1.88 20.26
C SER A 30 -0.47 -1.30 20.33
N SER A 31 0.28 -1.31 19.23
CA SER A 31 1.63 -0.76 19.17
C SER A 31 1.68 0.59 18.46
N PRO A 32 2.57 1.50 18.88
CA PRO A 32 2.90 2.68 18.10
C PRO A 32 3.36 2.32 16.68
N ARG A 33 3.12 3.21 15.72
CA ARG A 33 3.67 3.12 14.35
C ARG A 33 4.66 4.25 14.13
N GLN A 34 5.78 3.92 13.51
CA GLN A 34 6.81 4.90 13.18
C GLN A 34 7.23 4.80 11.72
N GLY A 35 7.57 5.95 11.14
CA GLY A 35 8.14 6.05 9.80
C GLY A 35 9.65 5.97 9.83
N LEU A 36 10.24 5.61 8.70
CA LEU A 36 11.69 5.63 8.51
C LEU A 36 12.23 7.06 8.73
N PRO A 37 13.31 7.25 9.49
CA PRO A 37 13.85 8.57 9.74
C PRO A 37 14.62 9.09 8.52
N GLN A 38 14.52 10.39 8.26
CA GLN A 38 15.45 11.11 7.40
C GLN A 38 16.51 11.75 8.27
N VAL A 39 17.77 11.33 8.10
CA VAL A 39 18.90 11.85 8.87
C VAL A 39 19.69 12.87 8.06
N GLN A 40 19.98 14.02 8.69
CA GLN A 40 20.79 15.08 8.10
C GLN A 40 21.49 15.87 9.21
N SER A 41 22.79 16.14 9.05
CA SER A 41 23.58 16.99 9.95
C SER A 41 23.46 16.62 11.45
N GLY A 42 23.44 15.31 11.76
CA GLY A 42 23.33 14.80 13.13
C GLY A 42 21.92 14.85 13.73
N ARG A 43 20.91 15.24 12.94
CA ARG A 43 19.50 15.29 13.32
C ARG A 43 18.68 14.32 12.48
N ALA A 44 17.53 13.93 12.99
CA ALA A 44 16.61 13.02 12.32
C ALA A 44 15.18 13.56 12.38
N ALA A 45 14.46 13.51 11.25
CA ALA A 45 13.03 13.78 11.18
C ALA A 45 12.27 12.50 10.83
N TYR A 46 11.16 12.24 11.51
CA TYR A 46 10.40 11.01 11.33
C TYR A 46 8.93 11.19 11.73
N THR A 47 8.07 10.26 11.31
CA THR A 47 6.66 10.23 11.71
C THR A 47 6.42 9.25 12.86
N TRP A 48 5.53 9.60 13.79
CA TRP A 48 5.12 8.75 14.90
C TRP A 48 3.61 8.82 15.11
N ARG A 49 2.97 7.67 15.28
CA ARG A 49 1.57 7.52 15.69
C ARG A 49 1.53 6.67 16.95
N GLY A 50 1.13 7.26 18.06
CA GLY A 50 0.89 6.56 19.32
C GLY A 50 -0.38 5.69 19.28
N PHE A 51 -0.57 4.92 20.35
CA PHE A 51 -1.80 4.16 20.54
C PHE A 51 -3.02 5.09 20.61
N GLY A 52 -4.08 4.76 19.88
CA GLY A 52 -5.32 5.55 19.83
C GLY A 52 -5.25 6.86 19.04
N GLU A 53 -4.10 7.19 18.44
CA GLU A 53 -3.98 8.36 17.55
C GLU A 53 -4.47 8.01 16.13
N ASP A 54 -5.32 8.85 15.55
CA ASP A 54 -5.87 8.61 14.21
C ASP A 54 -4.83 8.79 13.08
N PHE A 55 -3.88 9.70 13.26
CA PHE A 55 -2.90 10.07 12.24
C PHE A 55 -1.50 10.22 12.83
N PRO A 56 -0.44 9.90 12.05
CA PRO A 56 0.92 10.16 12.47
C PRO A 56 1.21 11.65 12.60
N SER A 57 2.02 11.99 13.59
CA SER A 57 2.59 13.31 13.79
C SER A 57 4.07 13.32 13.42
N LEU A 58 4.61 14.49 13.08
CA LEU A 58 6.01 14.65 12.70
C LEU A 58 6.87 15.02 13.92
N HIS A 59 8.03 14.40 14.04
CA HIS A 59 8.98 14.57 15.14
C HIS A 59 10.39 14.82 14.62
N VAL A 60 11.18 15.50 15.44
CA VAL A 60 12.62 15.66 15.25
C VAL A 60 13.37 15.25 16.50
N ALA A 61 14.52 14.60 16.32
CA ALA A 61 15.41 14.17 17.39
C ALA A 61 16.87 14.34 16.97
N SER A 62 17.81 14.22 17.89
CA SER A 62 19.20 13.96 17.50
C SER A 62 19.32 12.54 16.96
N GLU A 63 20.15 12.33 15.93
CA GLU A 63 20.40 10.99 15.39
C GLU A 63 20.97 10.02 16.45
N PRO A 64 21.93 10.42 17.31
CA PRO A 64 22.46 9.52 18.32
C PRO A 64 21.43 9.05 19.34
N GLU A 65 20.52 9.94 19.79
CA GLU A 65 19.42 9.57 20.68
C GLU A 65 18.45 8.60 20.01
N LEU A 66 18.08 8.89 18.76
CA LEU A 66 17.18 8.04 17.98
C LEU A 66 17.79 6.65 17.80
N ARG A 67 19.07 6.60 17.43
CA ARG A 67 19.83 5.35 17.27
C ARG A 67 19.92 4.58 18.58
N ALA A 68 20.12 5.26 19.71
CA ALA A 68 20.16 4.61 21.03
C ALA A 68 18.80 4.01 21.43
N ALA A 69 17.70 4.69 21.10
CA ALA A 69 16.37 4.22 21.43
C ALA A 69 15.86 3.10 20.52
N TRP A 70 16.28 3.09 19.25
CA TRP A 70 15.83 2.10 18.26
C TRP A 70 16.87 1.01 18.00
N LYS A 71 17.69 0.69 19.02
CA LYS A 71 18.55 -0.49 19.02
C LYS A 71 17.71 -1.73 19.29
N VAL A 72 17.67 -2.64 18.33
CA VAL A 72 17.13 -4.00 18.48
C VAL A 72 15.61 -4.07 18.75
N ARG A 73 14.88 -4.40 17.69
CA ARG A 73 13.59 -5.13 17.58
C ARG A 73 12.37 -4.82 18.48
N ASP A 74 12.48 -4.03 19.53
CA ASP A 74 11.36 -3.59 20.36
C ASP A 74 11.37 -2.07 20.44
N ILE A 75 10.45 -1.44 19.73
CA ILE A 75 10.25 0.01 19.78
C ILE A 75 9.42 0.32 21.02
N VAL A 76 10.08 0.81 22.07
CA VAL A 76 9.42 1.04 23.37
C VAL A 76 9.10 2.52 23.62
N SER A 77 9.73 3.47 22.90
CA SER A 77 9.59 4.89 23.23
C SER A 77 9.64 5.87 22.04
N ARG A 78 8.79 6.88 22.13
CA ARG A 78 8.85 8.11 21.33
C ARG A 78 10.03 8.96 21.81
N VAL A 79 10.86 9.47 20.89
CA VAL A 79 12.07 10.25 21.21
C VAL A 79 12.06 11.62 20.53
N GLY A 80 12.56 12.65 21.21
CA GLY A 80 12.65 13.98 20.64
C GLY A 80 11.33 14.77 20.71
N VAL A 81 11.23 15.78 19.85
CA VAL A 81 10.23 16.84 19.92
C VAL A 81 9.22 16.69 18.79
N ARG A 82 7.93 16.76 19.13
CA ARG A 82 6.83 16.85 18.16
C ARG A 82 6.87 18.23 17.51
N LEU A 83 6.97 18.27 16.19
CA LEU A 83 6.93 19.54 15.45
C LEU A 83 5.51 20.14 15.49
N PRO A 84 5.40 21.47 15.67
CA PRO A 84 4.11 22.14 15.64
C PRO A 84 3.52 22.06 14.22
N ALA A 85 2.26 21.67 14.12
CA ALA A 85 1.51 21.61 12.87
C ALA A 85 0.11 22.17 13.07
N PRO A 86 -0.55 22.70 12.03
CA PRO A 86 -1.94 23.14 12.12
C PRO A 86 -2.84 22.03 12.70
N PRO A 87 -3.79 22.35 13.60
CA PRO A 87 -4.69 21.36 14.18
C PRO A 87 -5.45 20.56 13.12
N GLY A 88 -5.54 19.24 13.32
CA GLY A 88 -6.22 18.33 12.38
C GLY A 88 -5.50 18.14 11.05
N SER A 89 -4.20 18.46 10.96
CA SER A 89 -3.41 18.19 9.78
C SER A 89 -2.96 16.73 9.69
N VAL A 90 -2.87 16.23 8.46
CA VAL A 90 -2.32 14.92 8.09
C VAL A 90 -1.05 15.14 7.29
N VAL A 91 0.02 14.44 7.65
CA VAL A 91 1.31 14.49 6.95
C VAL A 91 1.23 13.64 5.69
N ARG A 92 1.36 14.26 4.50
CA ARG A 92 1.34 13.58 3.20
C ARG A 92 2.73 13.33 2.60
N GLY A 93 3.73 14.03 3.11
CA GLY A 93 5.13 13.90 2.69
C GLY A 93 5.98 14.94 3.43
N PHE A 94 7.27 14.68 3.61
CA PHE A 94 8.16 15.63 4.27
C PHE A 94 9.62 15.46 3.85
N THR A 95 10.43 16.49 4.08
CA THR A 95 11.88 16.43 3.94
C THR A 95 12.62 17.30 4.97
N LEU A 96 13.67 16.73 5.58
CA LEU A 96 14.55 17.45 6.52
C LEU A 96 15.54 18.36 5.78
N SER A 97 15.72 19.59 6.25
CA SER A 97 16.64 20.56 5.66
C SER A 97 18.11 20.13 5.77
N PRO A 98 19.00 20.59 4.87
CA PRO A 98 20.43 20.23 4.88
C PRO A 98 21.17 20.54 6.19
N ASP A 99 20.72 21.54 6.95
CA ASP A 99 21.26 21.90 8.27
C ASP A 99 20.63 21.09 9.43
N GLY A 100 19.60 20.29 9.16
CA GLY A 100 18.88 19.47 10.12
C GLY A 100 17.91 20.25 11.04
N LEU A 101 17.71 21.56 10.82
CA LEU A 101 16.97 22.41 11.76
C LEU A 101 15.49 22.59 11.42
N THR A 102 15.11 22.40 10.17
CA THR A 102 13.73 22.64 9.69
C THR A 102 13.22 21.49 8.85
N VAL A 103 11.91 21.29 8.84
CA VAL A 103 11.26 20.29 7.99
C VAL A 103 10.28 20.98 7.05
N ALA A 104 10.45 20.72 5.75
CA ALA A 104 9.43 21.03 4.78
C ALA A 104 8.42 19.88 4.75
N ALA A 105 7.15 20.15 5.01
CA ALA A 105 6.09 19.14 5.09
C ALA A 105 4.91 19.51 4.19
N LEU A 106 4.36 18.51 3.52
CA LEU A 106 3.07 18.56 2.89
C LEU A 106 2.00 18.19 3.91
N LEU A 107 1.15 19.15 4.25
CA LEU A 107 0.08 18.96 5.21
C LEU A 107 -1.28 19.20 4.54
N SER A 108 -2.21 18.28 4.75
CA SER A 108 -3.61 18.41 4.32
C SER A 108 -4.57 18.20 5.49
N THR A 109 -5.86 18.41 5.27
CA THR A 109 -6.88 17.85 6.18
C THR A 109 -7.13 16.38 5.81
N PRO A 110 -7.69 15.55 6.70
CA PRO A 110 -8.01 14.15 6.40
C PRO A 110 -8.87 13.96 5.14
N ARG A 111 -9.63 15.00 4.76
CA ARG A 111 -10.64 14.96 3.70
C ARG A 111 -10.11 15.22 2.29
N THR A 112 -8.81 15.42 2.11
CA THR A 112 -8.21 15.67 0.79
C THR A 112 -6.77 15.16 0.70
N GLU A 113 -6.42 14.70 -0.49
CA GLU A 113 -5.05 14.31 -0.88
C GLU A 113 -4.21 15.50 -1.34
N LEU A 114 -4.85 16.63 -1.69
CA LEU A 114 -4.15 17.85 -2.07
C LEU A 114 -3.61 18.56 -0.83
N ALA A 115 -2.29 18.56 -0.66
CA ALA A 115 -1.61 19.09 0.51
C ALA A 115 -0.95 20.43 0.22
N GLY A 116 -0.96 21.34 1.20
CA GLY A 116 -0.19 22.58 1.15
C GLY A 116 1.24 22.36 1.63
N LEU A 117 2.19 23.16 1.14
CA LEU A 117 3.58 23.15 1.62
C LEU A 117 3.74 24.02 2.88
N TRP A 118 4.39 23.46 3.89
CA TRP A 118 4.67 24.10 5.18
C TRP A 118 6.13 23.94 5.58
N ILE A 119 6.68 24.92 6.30
CA ILE A 119 7.97 24.85 6.99
C ILE A 119 7.71 24.75 8.50
N LEU A 120 8.30 23.75 9.13
CA LEU A 120 8.12 23.39 10.52
C LEU A 120 9.48 23.38 11.25
N ALA A 121 9.51 23.86 12.50
CA ALA A 121 10.68 23.81 13.39
C ALA A 121 10.21 23.76 14.85
N GLU A 122 11.05 23.29 15.79
CA GLU A 122 10.67 22.99 17.18
C GLU A 122 10.00 24.16 17.90
N ASP A 123 10.61 25.34 17.82
CA ASP A 123 10.19 26.53 18.57
C ASP A 123 9.63 27.65 17.68
N THR A 124 9.14 27.30 16.49
CA THR A 124 8.62 28.28 15.52
C THR A 124 7.21 27.90 15.08
N ALA A 125 6.33 28.89 14.98
CA ALA A 125 4.99 28.68 14.44
C ALA A 125 5.09 28.14 12.99
N PRO A 126 4.25 27.17 12.59
CA PRO A 126 4.31 26.57 11.27
C PRO A 126 4.04 27.62 10.18
N ILE A 127 4.91 27.70 9.17
CA ILE A 127 4.83 28.70 8.10
C ILE A 127 4.30 28.03 6.84
N ARG A 128 3.14 28.48 6.34
CA ARG A 128 2.61 28.02 5.06
C ARG A 128 3.31 28.74 3.90
N ILE A 129 3.79 28.00 2.91
CA ILE A 129 4.28 28.58 1.66
C ILE A 129 3.07 28.81 0.73
N PRO A 130 2.74 30.07 0.40
CA PRO A 130 1.51 30.38 -0.34
C PRO A 130 1.57 29.88 -1.78
N GLY A 131 0.40 29.51 -2.31
CA GLY A 131 0.24 29.16 -3.72
C GLY A 131 0.86 27.84 -4.16
N ILE A 132 1.39 27.03 -3.23
CA ILE A 132 1.92 25.69 -3.51
C ILE A 132 1.01 24.66 -2.88
N SER A 133 0.48 23.80 -3.73
CA SER A 133 -0.24 22.60 -3.34
C SER A 133 0.23 21.44 -4.20
N ALA A 134 0.35 20.27 -3.61
CA ALA A 134 0.88 19.09 -4.28
C ALA A 134 0.05 17.86 -3.90
N TRP A 135 -0.08 16.96 -4.86
CA TRP A 135 -0.68 15.65 -4.69
C TRP A 135 0.40 14.59 -4.90
N TYR A 136 0.61 13.73 -3.90
CA TYR A 136 1.61 12.65 -3.92
C TYR A 136 3.00 13.14 -4.35
N SER A 137 3.57 14.04 -3.56
CA SER A 137 4.93 14.54 -3.78
C SER A 137 5.66 14.60 -2.44
N ALA A 138 6.99 14.62 -2.48
CA ALA A 138 7.80 15.13 -1.40
C ALA A 138 8.44 16.46 -1.85
N PRO A 139 8.56 17.46 -0.97
CA PRO A 139 9.46 18.58 -1.24
C PRO A 139 10.92 18.07 -1.25
N VAL A 140 11.80 18.78 -1.95
CA VAL A 140 13.23 18.49 -2.00
C VAL A 140 14.01 19.78 -1.76
N TRP A 141 14.90 19.78 -0.79
CA TRP A 141 15.76 20.94 -0.50
C TRP A 141 16.88 21.10 -1.52
N GLU A 142 17.18 22.35 -1.87
CA GLU A 142 18.48 22.67 -2.46
C GLU A 142 19.61 22.41 -1.44
N PRO A 143 20.82 22.02 -1.89
CA PRO A 143 21.93 21.73 -0.98
C PRO A 143 22.31 22.88 -0.05
N ASN A 144 22.04 24.13 -0.45
CA ASN A 144 22.30 25.35 0.33
C ASN A 144 21.17 25.69 1.32
N GLY A 145 20.07 24.93 1.33
CA GLY A 145 18.88 25.17 2.16
C GLY A 145 18.06 26.41 1.80
N ALA A 146 18.36 27.09 0.68
CA ALA A 146 17.72 28.37 0.32
C ALA A 146 16.37 28.20 -0.38
N ALA A 147 16.19 27.10 -1.11
CA ALA A 147 14.98 26.85 -1.87
C ALA A 147 14.52 25.39 -1.78
N LEU A 148 13.25 25.19 -2.13
CA LEU A 148 12.58 23.90 -2.21
C LEU A 148 12.08 23.64 -3.63
N TRP A 149 12.16 22.39 -4.05
CA TRP A 149 11.61 21.87 -5.29
C TRP A 149 10.47 20.92 -5.00
N ILE A 150 9.38 20.99 -5.75
CA ILE A 150 8.22 20.12 -5.53
C ILE A 150 7.43 19.88 -6.82
N LEU A 151 6.87 18.67 -6.97
CA LEU A 151 5.87 18.39 -7.98
C LEU A 151 4.51 18.91 -7.47
N SER A 152 4.13 20.09 -7.93
CA SER A 152 2.90 20.77 -7.53
C SER A 152 1.75 20.48 -8.51
N GLY A 153 0.53 20.74 -8.05
CA GLY A 153 -0.70 20.50 -8.78
C GLY A 153 -1.27 19.10 -8.58
N LYS A 154 -2.34 18.83 -9.34
CA LYS A 154 -3.09 17.58 -9.37
C LYS A 154 -2.87 16.92 -10.73
N PRO A 155 -2.58 15.61 -10.82
CA PRO A 155 -2.52 14.92 -12.11
C PRO A 155 -3.81 15.11 -12.93
N PRO A 156 -3.73 15.25 -14.26
CA PRO A 156 -2.52 15.28 -15.08
C PRO A 156 -1.83 16.66 -15.17
N GLN A 157 -2.39 17.70 -14.52
CA GLN A 157 -1.93 19.08 -14.63
C GLN A 157 -0.83 19.43 -13.60
N GLN A 158 0.17 18.56 -13.48
CA GLN A 158 1.28 18.77 -12.55
C GLN A 158 2.41 19.60 -13.16
N ARG A 159 3.15 20.28 -12.28
CA ARG A 159 4.28 21.16 -12.62
C ARG A 159 5.40 20.97 -11.61
N ILE A 160 6.62 21.28 -12.00
CA ILE A 160 7.69 21.49 -11.02
C ILE A 160 7.56 22.93 -10.53
N THR A 161 7.59 23.11 -9.23
CA THR A 161 7.67 24.43 -8.61
C THR A 161 8.92 24.52 -7.76
N SER A 162 9.74 25.55 -8.00
CA SER A 162 10.75 25.99 -7.04
C SER A 162 10.17 27.09 -6.15
N ALA A 163 10.52 27.07 -4.87
CA ALA A 163 10.16 28.07 -3.89
C ALA A 163 11.41 28.54 -3.15
N ASP A 164 11.85 29.77 -3.40
CA ASP A 164 12.93 30.42 -2.66
C ASP A 164 12.38 30.94 -1.33
N LEU A 165 12.91 30.42 -0.22
CA LEU A 165 12.43 30.74 1.12
C LEU A 165 12.95 32.09 1.64
N ARG A 166 13.98 32.67 1.02
CA ARG A 166 14.56 33.96 1.39
C ARG A 166 13.84 35.11 0.71
N THR A 167 13.58 34.97 -0.59
CA THR A 167 12.97 36.02 -1.41
C THR A 167 11.45 35.86 -1.51
N GLY A 168 10.91 34.67 -1.21
CA GLY A 168 9.52 34.30 -1.52
C GLY A 168 9.29 34.10 -3.03
N GLY A 169 10.36 34.12 -3.82
CA GLY A 169 10.31 33.93 -5.27
C GLY A 169 9.87 32.52 -5.64
N ARG A 170 9.17 32.41 -6.77
CA ARG A 170 8.65 31.14 -7.28
C ARG A 170 8.90 31.01 -8.77
N THR A 171 9.38 29.85 -9.20
CA THR A 171 9.48 29.49 -10.61
C THR A 171 8.69 28.21 -10.85
N GLU A 172 7.95 28.17 -11.96
CA GLU A 172 7.18 26.99 -12.37
C GLU A 172 7.63 26.52 -13.75
N ILE A 173 7.71 25.21 -13.91
CA ILE A 173 7.97 24.57 -15.20
C ILE A 173 6.90 23.52 -15.50
N PRO A 174 6.28 23.55 -16.70
CA PRO A 174 5.41 22.49 -17.17
C PRO A 174 6.22 21.22 -17.50
N LEU A 175 5.60 20.05 -17.36
CA LEU A 175 6.21 18.78 -17.76
C LEU A 175 6.03 18.50 -19.27
N PRO A 176 7.06 18.05 -20.01
CA PRO A 176 8.48 17.99 -19.64
C PRO A 176 9.17 19.37 -19.79
N GLY A 177 10.23 19.62 -19.02
CA GLY A 177 10.91 20.91 -19.04
C GLY A 177 12.24 20.93 -18.27
N THR A 178 13.04 21.99 -18.42
CA THR A 178 14.34 22.14 -17.77
C THR A 178 14.47 23.51 -17.12
N LEU A 179 14.85 23.54 -15.84
CA LEU A 179 15.10 24.76 -15.07
C LEU A 179 16.59 24.97 -14.88
N GLU A 180 17.04 26.21 -14.91
CA GLU A 180 18.41 26.61 -14.59
C GLU A 180 18.36 27.67 -13.48
N SER A 181 19.18 27.48 -12.45
CA SER A 181 19.36 28.45 -11.36
C SER A 181 20.22 29.60 -11.83
N GLU A 182 19.66 30.82 -11.82
CA GLU A 182 20.43 32.03 -12.05
C GLU A 182 21.50 32.20 -10.95
N GLY A 183 22.75 32.36 -11.36
CA GLY A 183 23.91 32.52 -10.48
C GLY A 183 24.72 31.25 -10.20
N SER A 184 24.08 30.09 -9.99
CA SER A 184 24.81 28.84 -9.70
C SER A 184 25.08 27.98 -10.95
N GLY A 185 24.33 28.19 -12.04
CA GLY A 185 24.37 27.36 -13.24
C GLY A 185 23.86 25.93 -13.03
N SER A 186 23.27 25.63 -11.85
CA SER A 186 22.65 24.33 -11.59
C SER A 186 21.41 24.16 -12.46
N ARG A 187 21.24 22.98 -13.05
CA ARG A 187 20.17 22.64 -13.97
C ARG A 187 19.35 21.47 -13.43
N LEU A 188 18.04 21.59 -13.39
CA LEU A 188 17.11 20.50 -13.10
C LEU A 188 16.30 20.20 -14.36
N SER A 189 16.49 19.03 -14.96
CA SER A 189 15.76 18.60 -16.16
C SER A 189 14.76 17.51 -15.81
N LEU A 190 13.52 17.65 -16.28
CA LEU A 190 12.51 16.62 -16.20
C LEU A 190 12.17 16.09 -17.57
N SER A 191 12.29 14.78 -17.69
CA SER A 191 12.01 14.04 -18.91
C SER A 191 11.04 12.91 -18.63
N LEU A 192 10.15 12.65 -19.58
CA LEU A 192 9.38 11.43 -19.62
C LEU A 192 10.11 10.46 -20.56
N ARG A 193 10.59 9.33 -20.04
CA ARG A 193 11.17 8.25 -20.86
C ARG A 193 10.46 6.96 -20.51
N GLU A 194 9.98 6.24 -21.52
CA GLU A 194 9.32 4.94 -21.35
C GLU A 194 8.13 5.00 -20.36
N GLY A 195 7.37 6.09 -20.39
CA GLY A 195 6.23 6.32 -19.48
C GLY A 195 6.61 6.68 -18.04
N MET A 196 7.91 6.76 -17.72
CA MET A 196 8.40 7.06 -16.38
C MET A 196 8.95 8.48 -16.28
N LEU A 197 8.53 9.20 -15.24
CA LEU A 197 9.01 10.54 -14.96
C LEU A 197 10.42 10.48 -14.37
N ARG A 198 11.37 11.21 -14.96
CA ARG A 198 12.76 11.30 -14.49
C ARG A 198 13.15 12.75 -14.24
N ILE A 199 13.64 13.04 -13.03
CA ILE A 199 14.33 14.29 -12.67
C ILE A 199 15.83 14.08 -12.84
N THR A 200 16.56 15.04 -13.38
CA THR A 200 18.04 15.05 -13.39
C THR A 200 18.54 16.40 -12.92
N ALA A 201 19.21 16.43 -11.77
CA ALA A 201 19.92 17.60 -11.28
C ALA A 201 21.37 17.55 -11.73
N ALA A 202 21.86 18.65 -12.31
CA ALA A 202 23.24 18.85 -12.68
C ALA A 202 23.73 20.16 -12.06
N THR A 203 24.90 20.17 -11.43
CA THR A 203 25.53 21.38 -10.93
C THR A 203 26.92 21.49 -11.57
N PRO A 204 27.33 22.66 -12.09
CA PRO A 204 28.66 22.82 -12.66
C PRO A 204 29.75 22.35 -11.70
N GLY A 205 30.62 21.44 -12.17
CA GLY A 205 31.69 20.86 -11.35
C GLY A 205 31.28 19.73 -10.40
N ARG A 206 30.04 19.22 -10.49
CA ARG A 206 29.59 18.01 -9.76
C ARG A 206 28.95 17.00 -10.72
N ASP A 207 28.98 15.73 -10.33
CA ASP A 207 28.26 14.69 -11.05
C ASP A 207 26.75 14.95 -11.01
N SER A 208 26.07 14.75 -12.14
CA SER A 208 24.62 14.85 -12.19
C SER A 208 23.98 13.70 -11.43
N ARG A 209 22.95 14.00 -10.65
CA ARG A 209 22.09 13.00 -10.01
C ARG A 209 20.77 12.93 -10.74
N SER A 210 20.17 11.75 -10.83
CA SER A 210 18.85 11.63 -11.44
C SER A 210 17.94 10.77 -10.60
N TRP A 211 16.64 11.05 -10.59
CA TRP A 211 15.63 10.29 -9.86
C TRP A 211 14.51 9.91 -10.81
N GLN A 212 13.96 8.72 -10.65
CA GLN A 212 12.81 8.18 -11.36
C GLN A 212 11.64 8.04 -10.39
N TRP A 213 10.44 8.38 -10.84
CA TRP A 213 9.22 8.11 -10.09
C TRP A 213 8.83 6.64 -10.24
N ARG A 214 8.86 5.88 -9.13
CA ARG A 214 8.46 4.45 -9.05
C ARG A 214 7.81 4.20 -7.69
N ASP A 215 6.76 3.39 -7.65
CA ASP A 215 6.07 2.99 -6.40
C ASP A 215 5.66 4.17 -5.49
N GLU A 216 5.08 5.21 -6.08
CA GLU A 216 4.67 6.46 -5.39
C GLU A 216 5.82 7.20 -4.69
N THR A 217 7.06 6.93 -5.07
CA THR A 217 8.25 7.57 -4.51
C THR A 217 9.29 7.89 -5.59
N TRP A 218 10.24 8.76 -5.26
CA TRP A 218 11.38 9.06 -6.12
C TRP A 218 12.55 8.14 -5.77
N VAL A 219 13.03 7.38 -6.75
CA VAL A 219 14.13 6.43 -6.65
C VAL A 219 15.31 6.93 -7.49
N ASP A 220 16.53 6.88 -6.97
CA ASP A 220 17.73 7.31 -7.72
C ASP A 220 17.92 6.51 -9.02
N ALA A 221 18.38 7.16 -10.09
CA ALA A 221 18.48 6.66 -11.45
C ALA A 221 19.87 6.91 -12.02
N PRO A 222 20.42 5.92 -12.76
CA PRO A 222 21.62 5.22 -12.29
C PRO A 222 22.80 6.18 -12.04
N ALA A 223 23.56 6.06 -10.96
CA ALA A 223 23.81 4.85 -10.18
C ALA A 223 23.44 5.05 -8.69
N PRO A 224 22.85 4.05 -8.02
CA PRO A 224 23.49 3.67 -6.79
C PRO A 224 24.88 3.14 -7.20
N VAL A 225 25.95 3.77 -6.71
CA VAL A 225 27.08 2.99 -6.17
C VAL A 225 26.46 1.68 -5.66
N PRO A 226 26.86 0.51 -6.22
CA PRO A 226 26.04 -0.71 -6.24
C PRO A 226 25.30 -0.75 -4.95
N SER A 227 23.95 -0.65 -4.99
CA SER A 227 23.13 -0.52 -3.78
C SER A 227 23.66 -1.56 -2.84
N ARG A 228 24.46 -1.10 -1.86
CA ARG A 228 25.32 -2.03 -1.12
C ARG A 228 24.39 -3.10 -0.55
N LEU A 229 23.16 -2.68 -0.23
CA LEU A 229 22.00 -3.51 0.04
C LEU A 229 21.37 -4.18 -1.19
N THR A 230 21.39 -5.51 -1.19
CA THR A 230 20.59 -6.39 -2.06
C THR A 230 19.66 -7.23 -1.19
N LEU A 231 18.42 -7.45 -1.65
CA LEU A 231 17.50 -8.42 -1.06
C LEU A 231 17.59 -9.74 -1.82
N ALA A 232 18.08 -10.78 -1.16
CA ALA A 232 18.11 -12.14 -1.69
C ALA A 232 16.92 -12.92 -1.14
N GLU A 233 15.93 -13.17 -1.98
CA GLU A 233 14.72 -13.91 -1.62
C GLU A 233 14.94 -15.43 -1.72
N SER A 234 14.41 -16.19 -0.78
CA SER A 234 14.45 -17.66 -0.75
C SER A 234 13.15 -18.22 -0.13
N CYS A 235 12.91 -19.53 -0.28
CA CYS A 235 11.76 -20.19 0.35
C CYS A 235 11.76 -20.10 1.88
N SER A 236 12.94 -19.94 2.51
CA SER A 236 13.11 -19.77 3.96
C SER A 236 12.98 -18.33 4.44
N GLY A 237 12.78 -17.36 3.53
CA GLY A 237 12.72 -15.93 3.84
C GLY A 237 13.70 -15.09 3.03
N THR A 238 13.78 -13.81 3.38
CA THR A 238 14.59 -12.82 2.66
C THR A 238 15.86 -12.51 3.42
N THR A 239 17.01 -12.57 2.76
CA THR A 239 18.30 -12.15 3.33
C THR A 239 18.64 -10.76 2.80
N VAL A 240 18.94 -9.84 3.71
CA VAL A 240 19.46 -8.52 3.39
C VAL A 240 20.98 -8.64 3.33
N LEU A 241 21.56 -8.31 2.18
CA LEU A 241 23.00 -8.42 1.90
C LEU A 241 23.59 -7.03 1.71
N LEU A 242 24.68 -6.67 2.40
CA LEU A 242 25.50 -5.49 2.14
C LEU A 242 26.78 -5.90 1.37
N ASP A 243 26.97 -5.43 0.14
CA ASP A 243 28.06 -5.81 -0.76
C ASP A 243 28.20 -7.34 -0.88
N GLY A 244 27.07 -8.04 -0.96
CA GLY A 244 27.00 -9.51 -0.98
C GLY A 244 27.17 -10.18 0.39
N THR A 245 27.48 -9.43 1.45
CA THR A 245 27.64 -9.95 2.82
C THR A 245 26.31 -9.90 3.57
N PRO A 246 25.80 -11.00 4.15
CA PRO A 246 24.57 -10.96 4.93
C PRO A 246 24.65 -10.01 6.13
N VAL A 247 23.67 -9.11 6.24
CA VAL A 247 23.52 -8.18 7.36
C VAL A 247 22.21 -8.36 8.12
N HIS A 248 21.21 -9.02 7.52
CA HIS A 248 19.96 -9.37 8.21
C HIS A 248 19.26 -10.58 7.55
N ARG A 249 18.46 -11.33 8.32
CA ARG A 249 17.53 -12.33 7.78
C ARG A 249 16.10 -12.06 8.27
N LEU A 250 15.16 -12.09 7.32
CA LEU A 250 13.73 -11.87 7.50
C LEU A 250 12.98 -13.20 7.38
N SER A 251 11.85 -13.34 8.07
CA SER A 251 10.98 -14.51 7.91
C SER A 251 10.34 -14.54 6.50
N PRO A 252 9.73 -15.66 6.07
CA PRO A 252 8.99 -15.72 4.80
C PRO A 252 7.84 -14.72 4.65
N ALA A 253 7.30 -14.23 5.78
CA ALA A 253 6.22 -13.25 5.80
C ALA A 253 6.72 -11.81 5.91
N GLU A 254 7.94 -11.65 6.41
CA GLU A 254 8.52 -10.37 6.70
C GLU A 254 9.18 -9.80 5.46
N HIS A 255 8.84 -8.55 5.15
CA HIS A 255 9.38 -7.86 3.98
C HIS A 255 9.89 -6.48 4.37
N VAL A 256 10.96 -6.05 3.69
CA VAL A 256 11.43 -4.68 3.77
C VAL A 256 10.49 -3.80 2.96
N THR A 257 9.88 -2.83 3.61
CA THR A 257 9.02 -1.82 2.97
C THR A 257 9.85 -0.62 2.52
N SER A 258 10.87 -0.25 3.30
CA SER A 258 11.82 0.81 2.96
C SER A 258 13.12 0.64 3.73
N PHE A 259 14.20 1.23 3.25
CA PHE A 259 15.47 1.27 3.98
C PHE A 259 16.29 2.49 3.57
N ALA A 260 17.19 2.91 4.44
CA ALA A 260 18.16 3.96 4.21
C ALA A 260 19.49 3.61 4.89
N VAL A 261 20.60 3.91 4.23
CA VAL A 261 21.94 3.82 4.82
C VAL A 261 22.47 5.23 5.02
N HIS A 262 22.96 5.50 6.21
CA HIS A 262 23.48 6.80 6.60
C HIS A 262 24.91 6.63 7.12
N ALA A 263 25.82 7.44 6.60
CA ALA A 263 27.18 7.52 7.13
C ALA A 263 27.12 8.21 8.51
N ALA A 264 27.63 7.54 9.54
CA ALA A 264 27.75 8.11 10.88
C ALA A 264 29.23 8.21 11.29
N SER A 265 29.51 8.98 12.35
CA SER A 265 30.86 9.05 12.93
C SER A 265 31.24 7.69 13.52
N GLY A 266 32.03 6.93 12.76
CA GLY A 266 32.39 5.54 13.08
C GLY A 266 31.92 4.60 11.97
N ASN A 267 30.82 3.90 12.22
CA ASN A 267 30.23 2.92 11.32
C ASN A 267 29.02 3.48 10.56
N ASP A 268 28.80 3.02 9.33
CA ASP A 268 27.55 3.27 8.61
C ASP A 268 26.37 2.68 9.38
N VAL A 269 25.19 3.30 9.26
CA VAL A 269 23.97 2.87 9.94
C VAL A 269 22.90 2.55 8.91
N LEU A 270 22.36 1.33 8.97
CA LEU A 270 21.19 0.90 8.23
C LEU A 270 19.93 1.13 9.06
N TRP A 271 19.06 2.01 8.57
CA TRP A 271 17.68 2.12 8.99
C TRP A 271 16.83 1.30 8.04
N MET A 272 16.11 0.31 8.53
CA MET A 272 15.28 -0.56 7.71
C MET A 272 13.88 -0.58 8.30
N HIS A 273 12.86 -0.30 7.50
CA HIS A 273 11.47 -0.55 7.85
C HIS A 273 11.12 -1.95 7.34
N SER A 274 10.71 -2.84 8.23
CA SER A 274 10.16 -4.13 7.85
C SER A 274 8.81 -4.34 8.51
N ALA A 275 8.02 -5.21 7.89
CA ALA A 275 6.69 -5.54 8.38
C ALA A 275 6.40 -7.01 8.13
N SER A 276 5.64 -7.64 9.03
CA SER A 276 5.06 -8.96 8.82
C SER A 276 3.58 -8.93 9.20
N PRO A 277 2.75 -9.88 8.76
CA PRO A 277 1.32 -9.87 9.03
C PRO A 277 0.97 -9.80 10.53
N GLU A 278 1.81 -10.37 11.37
CA GLU A 278 1.64 -10.49 12.82
C GLU A 278 2.49 -9.50 13.63
N ARG A 279 3.36 -8.74 12.97
CA ARG A 279 4.14 -7.66 13.59
C ARG A 279 3.89 -6.35 12.86
N PRO A 280 3.26 -5.37 13.54
CA PRO A 280 3.16 -4.01 13.04
C PRO A 280 4.51 -3.51 12.54
N SER A 281 4.48 -2.70 11.49
CA SER A 281 5.70 -2.26 10.81
C SER A 281 6.67 -1.55 11.77
N GLY A 282 7.89 -2.07 11.84
CA GLY A 282 8.94 -1.61 12.76
C GLY A 282 10.16 -1.09 12.00
N VAL A 283 10.82 -0.06 12.55
CA VAL A 283 12.13 0.39 12.04
C VAL A 283 13.23 -0.26 12.86
N TYR A 284 14.18 -0.88 12.16
CA TYR A 284 15.39 -1.48 12.67
C TYR A 284 16.54 -0.51 12.40
N CYS A 285 17.33 -0.23 13.44
CA CYS A 285 18.60 0.45 13.32
C CYS A 285 19.73 -0.58 13.50
N LEU A 286 20.60 -0.71 12.51
CA LEU A 286 21.74 -1.63 12.51
C LEU A 286 23.03 -0.87 12.20
N GLU A 287 24.01 -0.94 13.10
CA GLU A 287 25.37 -0.48 12.79
C GLU A 287 26.02 -1.49 11.81
N LEU A 288 26.78 -0.98 10.83
CA LEU A 288 27.37 -1.75 9.75
C LEU A 288 28.92 -1.73 9.79
N PRO A 289 29.59 -2.88 9.65
CA PRO A 289 29.01 -4.22 9.61
C PRO A 289 28.40 -4.60 10.97
N PRO A 290 27.31 -5.40 11.00
CA PRO A 290 26.73 -5.81 12.26
C PRO A 290 27.66 -6.78 12.99
N ALA A 291 27.69 -6.71 14.33
CA ALA A 291 28.46 -7.65 15.15
C ALA A 291 28.00 -9.11 14.94
N GLU A 292 26.69 -9.30 14.79
CA GLU A 292 26.06 -10.58 14.44
C GLU A 292 24.93 -10.33 13.45
N VAL A 293 24.69 -11.28 12.54
CA VAL A 293 23.56 -11.20 11.59
C VAL A 293 22.27 -11.55 12.32
N PRO A 294 21.34 -10.59 12.54
CA PRO A 294 20.14 -10.89 13.29
C PRO A 294 19.25 -11.88 12.53
N LEU A 295 18.84 -12.95 13.21
CA LEU A 295 17.92 -13.98 12.70
C LEU A 295 16.47 -13.59 12.96
N PRO A 296 15.44 -14.01 12.19
CA PRO A 296 14.05 -13.59 12.41
C PRO A 296 13.57 -13.84 13.86
N LEU A 297 12.75 -12.94 14.42
CA LEU A 297 12.03 -13.24 15.67
C LEU A 297 10.95 -14.28 15.38
N HIS A 298 10.82 -15.26 16.26
CA HIS A 298 9.78 -16.29 16.19
C HIS A 298 8.73 -16.09 17.28
N PRO A 299 7.53 -15.56 16.96
CA PRO A 299 6.33 -15.89 17.70
C PRO A 299 5.58 -17.01 16.97
N GLN A 300 5.55 -18.20 17.56
CA GLN A 300 5.02 -19.47 17.02
C GLN A 300 3.49 -19.56 16.88
N ARG A 301 2.78 -18.43 16.73
CA ARG A 301 1.31 -18.44 16.64
C ARG A 301 0.80 -18.58 15.22
N PHE A 302 1.50 -17.97 14.27
CA PHE A 302 1.19 -18.07 12.84
C PHE A 302 2.37 -18.67 12.07
N VAL A 303 2.04 -19.34 10.98
CA VAL A 303 2.98 -19.93 10.04
C VAL A 303 2.75 -19.26 8.71
N HIS A 304 3.85 -18.84 8.08
CA HIS A 304 3.85 -18.19 6.78
C HIS A 304 4.65 -19.04 5.79
N ARG A 305 4.05 -19.34 4.64
CA ARG A 305 4.60 -20.25 3.63
C ARG A 305 4.54 -19.63 2.26
N ARG A 306 5.56 -19.95 1.45
CA ARG A 306 5.52 -19.70 0.01
C ARG A 306 4.96 -20.94 -0.68
N LEU A 307 3.90 -20.78 -1.45
CA LEU A 307 3.39 -21.81 -2.37
C LEU A 307 3.47 -21.27 -3.81
N PHE A 308 3.28 -22.17 -4.77
CA PHE A 308 3.18 -21.84 -6.18
C PHE A 308 1.96 -22.55 -6.76
N ALA A 309 1.03 -21.79 -7.32
CA ALA A 309 -0.10 -22.32 -8.07
C ALA A 309 0.28 -22.35 -9.55
N LYS A 310 -0.01 -23.45 -10.24
CA LYS A 310 0.16 -23.51 -11.69
C LYS A 310 -0.99 -22.79 -12.39
N ALA A 311 -0.69 -21.74 -13.13
CA ALA A 311 -1.62 -21.10 -14.06
C ALA A 311 -1.98 -22.06 -15.20
N ARG A 312 -3.08 -21.78 -15.89
CA ARG A 312 -3.56 -22.55 -17.06
C ARG A 312 -2.58 -22.64 -18.22
N ASP A 313 -1.62 -21.72 -18.31
CA ASP A 313 -0.53 -21.72 -19.29
C ASP A 313 0.79 -22.28 -18.75
N GLY A 314 0.75 -22.93 -17.57
CA GLY A 314 1.86 -23.64 -16.96
C GLY A 314 2.80 -22.77 -16.11
N VAL A 315 2.60 -21.46 -16.07
CA VAL A 315 3.40 -20.52 -15.27
C VAL A 315 3.11 -20.71 -13.78
N ASP A 316 4.16 -20.71 -12.95
CA ASP A 316 4.00 -20.74 -11.49
C ASP A 316 3.66 -19.34 -10.97
N ILE A 317 2.46 -19.19 -10.41
CA ILE A 317 2.00 -18.00 -9.70
C ILE A 317 2.42 -18.13 -8.24
N PRO A 318 3.30 -17.24 -7.74
CA PRO A 318 3.72 -17.30 -6.35
C PRO A 318 2.60 -16.89 -5.39
N LEU A 319 2.54 -17.52 -4.22
CA LEU A 319 1.57 -17.25 -3.15
C LEU A 319 2.28 -17.08 -1.81
N THR A 320 1.85 -16.11 -1.01
CA THR A 320 2.20 -16.06 0.43
C THR A 320 0.98 -16.48 1.24
N VAL A 321 1.09 -17.62 1.93
CA VAL A 321 0.01 -18.22 2.73
C VAL A 321 0.31 -18.04 4.20
N SER A 322 -0.66 -17.51 4.95
CA SER A 322 -0.58 -17.29 6.39
C SER A 322 -1.71 -18.05 7.09
N VAL A 323 -1.41 -18.75 8.18
CA VAL A 323 -2.35 -19.60 8.93
C VAL A 323 -1.88 -19.76 10.37
N ARG A 324 -2.77 -20.08 11.31
CA ARG A 324 -2.34 -20.44 12.67
C ARG A 324 -1.57 -21.75 12.67
N ALA A 325 -0.48 -21.79 13.44
CA ALA A 325 0.30 -23.01 13.62
C ALA A 325 -0.58 -24.18 14.14
N ALA A 326 -1.50 -23.89 15.04
CA ALA A 326 -2.41 -24.87 15.65
C ALA A 326 -3.46 -25.47 14.68
N ASP A 327 -3.68 -24.85 13.52
CA ASP A 327 -4.63 -25.37 12.52
C ASP A 327 -3.94 -26.21 11.43
N LEU A 328 -2.63 -26.41 11.53
CA LEU A 328 -1.83 -27.21 10.59
C LEU A 328 -1.59 -28.63 11.11
N ALA A 329 -1.66 -29.60 10.20
CA ALA A 329 -1.16 -30.95 10.40
C ALA A 329 0.38 -30.99 10.32
N ALA A 330 0.97 -32.14 10.64
CA ALA A 330 2.43 -32.33 10.61
C ALA A 330 3.05 -32.21 9.21
N ASP A 331 2.29 -32.53 8.16
CA ASP A 331 2.69 -32.30 6.76
C ASP A 331 2.59 -30.82 6.35
N GLY A 332 1.96 -30.01 7.21
CA GLY A 332 1.81 -28.58 7.03
C GLY A 332 0.67 -28.14 6.12
N LEU A 333 -0.26 -29.05 5.79
CA LEU A 333 -1.58 -28.69 5.27
C LEU A 333 -2.54 -28.41 6.44
N PRO A 334 -3.62 -27.64 6.20
CA PRO A 334 -4.65 -27.47 7.22
C PRO A 334 -5.26 -28.80 7.67
N LEU A 335 -5.57 -28.92 8.97
CA LEU A 335 -6.23 -30.12 9.55
C LEU A 335 -7.60 -30.42 8.91
N ARG A 336 -8.19 -29.43 8.27
CA ARG A 336 -9.41 -29.46 7.44
C ARG A 336 -9.41 -28.20 6.57
N PRO A 337 -10.21 -28.14 5.49
CA PRO A 337 -10.44 -26.88 4.78
C PRO A 337 -10.92 -25.76 5.71
N LEU A 338 -10.30 -24.59 5.58
CA LEU A 338 -10.54 -23.43 6.44
C LEU A 338 -11.15 -22.27 5.63
N PRO A 339 -11.97 -21.40 6.27
CA PRO A 339 -12.31 -20.09 5.71
C PRO A 339 -11.08 -19.35 5.22
N LEU A 340 -11.11 -18.84 3.99
CA LEU A 340 -9.93 -18.28 3.34
C LEU A 340 -10.23 -16.90 2.78
N ILE A 341 -9.37 -15.92 3.09
CA ILE A 341 -9.30 -14.65 2.35
C ILE A 341 -8.19 -14.78 1.31
N LEU A 342 -8.57 -14.68 0.04
CA LEU A 342 -7.64 -14.67 -1.10
C LEU A 342 -7.55 -13.24 -1.60
N THR A 343 -6.41 -12.60 -1.38
CA THR A 343 -6.17 -11.21 -1.79
C THR A 343 -5.19 -11.09 -2.95
N CYS A 344 -5.40 -10.08 -3.79
CA CYS A 344 -4.54 -9.77 -4.94
C CYS A 344 -4.58 -8.28 -5.32
N TYR A 345 -3.58 -7.86 -6.10
CA TYR A 345 -3.61 -6.60 -6.84
C TYR A 345 -3.48 -6.82 -8.35
N GLY A 346 -2.35 -7.35 -8.84
CA GLY A 346 -2.21 -7.84 -10.22
C GLY A 346 -2.18 -6.77 -11.32
N GLY A 347 -1.66 -5.59 -11.05
CA GLY A 347 -1.60 -4.51 -12.05
C GLY A 347 -0.58 -3.45 -11.73
N PHE A 348 -0.28 -2.61 -12.72
CA PHE A 348 0.56 -1.42 -12.64
C PHE A 348 2.02 -1.68 -12.20
N GLY A 349 2.48 -2.94 -12.27
CA GLY A 349 3.79 -3.31 -11.74
C GLY A 349 3.87 -3.24 -10.20
N VAL A 350 2.75 -3.08 -9.51
CA VAL A 350 2.72 -3.04 -8.05
C VAL A 350 2.96 -4.44 -7.49
N LYS A 351 3.85 -4.55 -6.51
CA LYS A 351 4.11 -5.81 -5.79
C LYS A 351 3.08 -6.00 -4.69
N HIS A 352 2.19 -6.98 -4.82
CA HIS A 352 1.15 -7.26 -3.83
C HIS A 352 1.73 -8.02 -2.63
N ARG A 353 1.89 -7.35 -1.50
CA ARG A 353 2.44 -7.96 -0.28
C ARG A 353 1.36 -8.10 0.78
N THR A 354 1.51 -9.05 1.70
CA THR A 354 0.66 -9.09 2.89
C THR A 354 1.04 -7.90 3.76
N GLU A 355 0.18 -6.88 3.81
CA GLU A 355 0.44 -5.67 4.60
C GLU A 355 0.43 -5.99 6.10
N ALA A 356 1.20 -5.23 6.88
CA ALA A 356 1.13 -5.27 8.34
C ALA A 356 -0.04 -4.43 8.85
N GLU A 357 -1.24 -4.92 8.56
CA GLU A 357 -2.50 -4.35 9.01
C GLU A 357 -3.14 -5.24 10.09
N PRO A 358 -3.83 -4.66 11.10
CA PRO A 358 -4.44 -5.43 12.20
C PRO A 358 -5.50 -6.46 11.74
N SER A 359 -6.02 -6.31 10.53
CA SER A 359 -7.07 -7.16 9.95
C SER A 359 -6.58 -8.57 9.63
N VAL A 360 -5.34 -8.73 9.15
CA VAL A 360 -4.75 -10.03 8.84
C VAL A 360 -4.65 -10.90 10.09
N PRO A 361 -3.96 -10.49 11.17
CA PRO A 361 -3.85 -11.33 12.34
C PRO A 361 -5.19 -11.49 13.06
N ALA A 362 -6.11 -10.51 13.00
CA ALA A 362 -7.50 -10.69 13.49
C ALA A 362 -8.24 -11.83 12.75
N TRP A 363 -8.07 -11.93 11.43
CA TRP A 363 -8.62 -13.03 10.63
C TRP A 363 -7.98 -14.38 10.96
N LEU A 364 -6.65 -14.42 11.00
CA LEU A 364 -5.90 -15.64 11.35
C LEU A 364 -6.28 -16.13 12.74
N GLU A 365 -6.34 -15.24 13.74
CA GLU A 365 -6.79 -15.57 15.10
C GLU A 365 -8.19 -16.17 15.15
N SER A 366 -9.06 -15.80 14.21
CA SER A 366 -10.42 -16.31 14.10
C SER A 366 -10.48 -17.70 13.43
N GLY A 367 -9.33 -18.26 13.01
CA GLY A 367 -9.23 -19.58 12.42
C GLY A 367 -9.37 -19.60 10.90
N GLY A 368 -9.08 -18.48 10.26
CA GLY A 368 -9.00 -18.38 8.81
C GLY A 368 -7.59 -18.54 8.27
N VAL A 369 -7.50 -18.74 6.95
CA VAL A 369 -6.28 -18.66 6.16
C VAL A 369 -6.28 -17.34 5.40
N TYR A 370 -5.12 -16.70 5.31
CA TYR A 370 -4.94 -15.49 4.51
C TYR A 370 -3.91 -15.77 3.41
N VAL A 371 -4.27 -15.53 2.16
CA VAL A 371 -3.40 -15.77 1.01
C VAL A 371 -3.25 -14.50 0.20
N ALA A 372 -2.00 -14.04 0.05
CA ALA A 372 -1.66 -13.02 -0.94
C ALA A 372 -1.18 -13.70 -2.23
N ALA A 373 -1.92 -13.47 -3.32
CA ALA A 373 -1.59 -13.97 -4.65
C ALA A 373 -0.83 -12.91 -5.46
N HIS A 374 0.35 -13.31 -5.95
CA HIS A 374 1.32 -12.44 -6.64
C HIS A 374 1.09 -12.55 -8.15
N LEU A 375 -0.09 -12.11 -8.59
CA LEU A 375 -0.60 -12.31 -9.95
C LEU A 375 0.21 -11.55 -11.01
N ARG A 376 0.19 -12.04 -12.25
CA ARG A 376 0.77 -11.30 -13.40
C ARG A 376 0.10 -9.95 -13.57
N GLY A 377 0.84 -8.98 -14.09
CA GLY A 377 0.46 -7.56 -14.06
C GLY A 377 1.02 -6.83 -12.84
N GLY A 378 1.34 -7.55 -11.75
CA GLY A 378 2.14 -7.02 -10.65
C GLY A 378 3.63 -6.95 -10.97
N GLY A 379 4.43 -6.46 -10.02
CA GLY A 379 5.88 -6.26 -10.18
C GLY A 379 6.76 -7.32 -9.54
N GLU A 380 6.20 -8.43 -9.05
CA GLU A 380 6.88 -9.37 -8.17
C GLU A 380 8.06 -10.05 -8.83
N LEU A 381 7.97 -10.33 -10.13
CA LEU A 381 9.04 -10.92 -10.94
C LEU A 381 9.57 -9.94 -12.01
N GLY A 382 9.44 -8.64 -11.75
CA GLY A 382 9.95 -7.55 -12.60
C GLY A 382 9.07 -7.20 -13.80
N ASP A 383 9.59 -6.38 -14.71
CA ASP A 383 8.82 -5.77 -15.79
C ASP A 383 8.16 -6.81 -16.72
N ALA A 384 8.82 -7.96 -16.97
CA ALA A 384 8.23 -9.04 -17.77
C ALA A 384 6.97 -9.65 -17.12
N TRP A 385 6.89 -9.64 -15.78
CA TRP A 385 5.72 -10.10 -15.04
C TRP A 385 4.56 -9.11 -15.13
N HIS A 386 4.87 -7.81 -15.10
CA HIS A 386 3.91 -6.74 -15.34
C HIS A 386 3.36 -6.81 -16.76
N ASP A 387 4.27 -6.86 -17.75
CA ASP A 387 3.94 -6.97 -19.16
C ASP A 387 3.03 -8.17 -19.44
N ALA A 388 3.23 -9.30 -18.75
CA ALA A 388 2.46 -10.52 -18.92
C ALA A 388 0.99 -10.41 -18.47
N GLY A 389 0.61 -9.36 -17.74
CA GLY A 389 -0.76 -9.14 -17.24
C GLY A 389 -1.32 -7.74 -17.52
N ARG A 390 -0.77 -6.98 -18.49
CA ARG A 390 -1.32 -5.68 -18.92
C ARG A 390 -1.81 -5.69 -20.38
N GLY A 391 -2.54 -4.64 -20.78
CA GLY A 391 -2.98 -4.44 -22.16
C GLY A 391 -3.78 -5.64 -22.69
N PRO A 392 -3.45 -6.17 -23.89
CA PRO A 392 -4.13 -7.35 -24.46
C PRO A 392 -4.08 -8.61 -23.60
N ARG A 393 -3.20 -8.65 -22.59
CA ARG A 393 -3.02 -9.78 -21.68
C ARG A 393 -3.71 -9.59 -20.34
N LYS A 394 -4.42 -8.47 -20.10
CA LYS A 394 -5.04 -8.16 -18.80
C LYS A 394 -6.03 -9.23 -18.31
N LEU A 395 -6.74 -9.89 -19.23
CA LEU A 395 -7.62 -11.01 -18.86
C LEU A 395 -6.83 -12.15 -18.17
N ARG A 396 -5.54 -12.35 -18.48
CA ARG A 396 -4.71 -13.37 -17.81
C ARG A 396 -4.60 -13.13 -16.32
N THR A 397 -4.44 -11.89 -15.86
CA THR A 397 -4.44 -11.57 -14.42
C THR A 397 -5.72 -12.04 -13.73
N VAL A 398 -6.88 -11.82 -14.36
CA VAL A 398 -8.17 -12.24 -13.81
C VAL A 398 -8.26 -13.75 -13.71
N LEU A 399 -7.80 -14.43 -14.76
CA LEU A 399 -7.78 -15.89 -14.83
C LEU A 399 -6.74 -16.52 -13.89
N ASP A 400 -5.62 -15.86 -13.63
CA ASP A 400 -4.63 -16.28 -12.64
C ASP A 400 -5.26 -16.38 -11.24
N LEU A 401 -6.13 -15.43 -10.87
CA LEU A 401 -6.83 -15.49 -9.58
C LEU A 401 -7.75 -16.71 -9.49
N VAL A 402 -8.43 -17.07 -10.58
CA VAL A 402 -9.27 -18.27 -10.65
C VAL A 402 -8.41 -19.52 -10.51
N ASP A 403 -7.31 -19.60 -11.25
CA ASP A 403 -6.37 -20.73 -11.19
C ASP A 403 -5.80 -20.92 -9.78
N VAL A 404 -5.52 -19.82 -9.07
CA VAL A 404 -5.09 -19.84 -7.66
C VAL A 404 -6.20 -20.33 -6.72
N ALA A 405 -7.44 -19.87 -6.88
CA ALA A 405 -8.55 -20.30 -6.06
C ALA A 405 -8.82 -21.81 -6.21
N GLU A 406 -8.81 -22.31 -7.44
CA GLU A 406 -8.96 -23.73 -7.76
C GLU A 406 -7.80 -24.56 -7.21
N PHE A 407 -6.56 -24.08 -7.34
CA PHE A 407 -5.39 -24.74 -6.74
C PHE A 407 -5.51 -24.87 -5.22
N LEU A 408 -5.89 -23.79 -4.51
CA LEU A 408 -6.04 -23.80 -3.06
C LEU A 408 -7.15 -24.77 -2.60
N ALA A 409 -8.25 -24.83 -3.35
CA ALA A 409 -9.32 -25.79 -3.09
C ALA A 409 -8.85 -27.24 -3.31
N ALA A 410 -8.20 -27.53 -4.44
CA ALA A 410 -7.68 -28.86 -4.77
C ALA A 410 -6.59 -29.33 -3.78
N ALA A 411 -5.75 -28.41 -3.31
CA ALA A 411 -4.71 -28.68 -2.33
C ALA A 411 -5.23 -28.78 -0.88
N GLY A 412 -6.53 -28.63 -0.64
CA GLY A 412 -7.16 -28.80 0.67
C GLY A 412 -7.00 -27.63 1.63
N TRP A 413 -6.55 -26.46 1.16
CA TRP A 413 -6.43 -25.26 2.00
C TRP A 413 -7.79 -24.67 2.40
N SER A 414 -8.74 -24.71 1.46
CA SER A 414 -10.09 -24.17 1.58
C SER A 414 -11.05 -24.97 0.69
N THR A 415 -12.30 -24.55 0.62
CA THR A 415 -13.25 -24.95 -0.42
C THR A 415 -13.70 -23.71 -1.19
N PRO A 416 -14.27 -23.84 -2.40
CA PRO A 416 -14.79 -22.68 -3.12
C PRO A 416 -15.80 -21.88 -2.28
N ALA A 417 -16.73 -22.57 -1.60
CA ALA A 417 -17.73 -21.95 -0.72
C ALA A 417 -17.13 -21.23 0.51
N GLN A 418 -15.91 -21.55 0.91
CA GLN A 418 -15.22 -20.93 2.04
C GLN A 418 -14.23 -19.84 1.62
N THR A 419 -14.02 -19.64 0.32
CA THR A 419 -13.02 -18.73 -0.23
C THR A 419 -13.64 -17.37 -0.55
N VAL A 420 -13.17 -16.33 0.12
CA VAL A 420 -13.55 -14.94 -0.11
C VAL A 420 -12.45 -14.25 -0.88
N ALA A 421 -12.76 -13.78 -2.09
CA ALA A 421 -11.85 -12.95 -2.87
C ALA A 421 -11.88 -11.51 -2.35
N PHE A 422 -10.72 -10.96 -2.00
CA PHE A 422 -10.58 -9.61 -1.44
C PHE A 422 -9.64 -8.75 -2.29
N GLY A 423 -10.11 -7.62 -2.78
CA GLY A 423 -9.30 -6.74 -3.62
C GLY A 423 -9.64 -5.27 -3.44
N ALA A 424 -8.61 -4.42 -3.43
CA ALA A 424 -8.76 -2.97 -3.38
C ALA A 424 -8.31 -2.32 -4.69
N SER A 425 -9.00 -1.25 -5.13
CA SER A 425 -8.68 -0.53 -6.35
C SER A 425 -8.60 -1.42 -7.60
N HIS A 426 -7.42 -1.60 -8.20
CA HIS A 426 -7.23 -2.58 -9.29
C HIS A 426 -7.48 -4.02 -8.82
N GLY A 427 -7.09 -4.36 -7.59
CA GLY A 427 -7.45 -5.66 -7.00
C GLY A 427 -8.98 -5.86 -6.96
N GLY A 428 -9.73 -4.78 -6.73
CA GLY A 428 -11.19 -4.77 -6.78
C GLY A 428 -11.75 -5.13 -8.16
N LEU A 429 -11.11 -4.67 -9.24
CA LEU A 429 -11.38 -5.12 -10.61
C LEU A 429 -11.16 -6.63 -10.74
N VAL A 430 -9.99 -7.11 -10.30
CA VAL A 430 -9.58 -8.51 -10.50
C VAL A 430 -10.54 -9.46 -9.78
N VAL A 431 -10.86 -9.20 -8.51
CA VAL A 431 -11.72 -10.10 -7.73
C VAL A 431 -13.17 -10.11 -8.21
N THR A 432 -13.71 -8.96 -8.60
CA THR A 432 -15.09 -8.89 -9.13
C THR A 432 -15.19 -9.53 -10.51
N SER A 433 -14.22 -9.26 -11.38
CA SER A 433 -14.16 -9.89 -12.71
C SER A 433 -14.02 -11.41 -12.60
N ALA A 434 -13.09 -11.91 -11.78
CA ALA A 434 -12.88 -13.35 -11.58
C ALA A 434 -14.13 -14.05 -11.04
N ALA A 435 -14.83 -13.42 -10.09
CA ALA A 435 -16.05 -13.98 -9.51
C ALA A 435 -17.25 -13.97 -10.47
N LEU A 436 -17.31 -13.03 -11.42
CA LEU A 436 -18.33 -13.06 -12.48
C LEU A 436 -18.01 -14.06 -13.58
N LEU A 437 -16.73 -14.23 -13.92
CA LEU A 437 -16.29 -15.18 -14.96
C LEU A 437 -16.21 -16.63 -14.48
N SER A 438 -15.92 -16.86 -13.19
CA SER A 438 -15.88 -18.18 -12.55
C SER A 438 -16.59 -18.17 -11.19
N PRO A 439 -17.93 -18.01 -11.18
CA PRO A 439 -18.71 -17.87 -9.95
C PRO A 439 -18.59 -19.05 -9.00
N ALA A 440 -18.39 -20.26 -9.52
CA ALA A 440 -18.27 -21.48 -8.70
C ALA A 440 -16.95 -21.57 -7.91
N SER A 441 -15.98 -20.69 -8.17
CA SER A 441 -14.65 -20.71 -7.53
C SER A 441 -14.62 -19.96 -6.19
N PHE A 442 -15.65 -19.19 -5.86
CA PHE A 442 -15.67 -18.29 -4.71
C PHE A 442 -16.97 -18.40 -3.92
N GLY A 443 -16.87 -18.21 -2.60
CA GLY A 443 -18.00 -18.17 -1.67
C GLY A 443 -18.40 -16.75 -1.29
N GLY A 444 -17.56 -15.76 -1.60
CA GLY A 444 -17.84 -14.35 -1.38
C GLY A 444 -16.80 -13.44 -2.05
N VAL A 445 -17.14 -12.18 -2.22
CA VAL A 445 -16.26 -11.15 -2.77
C VAL A 445 -16.34 -9.90 -1.90
N VAL A 446 -15.19 -9.30 -1.61
CA VAL A 446 -15.08 -7.96 -1.05
C VAL A 446 -14.22 -7.11 -1.98
N ALA A 447 -14.78 -6.01 -2.47
CA ALA A 447 -14.12 -5.11 -3.40
C ALA A 447 -14.09 -3.70 -2.81
N VAL A 448 -12.90 -3.16 -2.51
CA VAL A 448 -12.72 -1.85 -1.84
C VAL A 448 -12.25 -0.79 -2.83
N ALA A 449 -12.96 0.33 -2.89
CA ALA A 449 -12.79 1.41 -3.86
C ALA A 449 -12.43 0.90 -5.27
N PRO A 450 -13.25 -0.03 -5.82
CA PRO A 450 -12.87 -0.86 -6.96
C PRO A 450 -12.97 -0.12 -8.30
N LEU A 451 -12.03 -0.40 -9.21
CA LEU A 451 -12.14 0.02 -10.61
C LEU A 451 -13.08 -0.97 -11.33
N LEU A 452 -14.31 -0.54 -11.65
CA LEU A 452 -15.33 -1.45 -12.18
C LEU A 452 -15.64 -1.26 -13.66
N ASP A 453 -15.13 -0.21 -14.32
CA ASP A 453 -15.35 0.04 -15.73
C ASP A 453 -14.06 0.36 -16.50
N THR A 454 -13.54 -0.65 -17.21
CA THR A 454 -12.35 -0.48 -18.08
C THR A 454 -12.67 -0.01 -19.49
N VAL A 455 -13.96 0.12 -19.83
CA VAL A 455 -14.38 0.65 -21.13
C VAL A 455 -14.38 2.17 -21.09
N ASN A 456 -14.96 2.77 -20.04
CA ASN A 456 -15.09 4.22 -19.87
C ASN A 456 -14.09 4.77 -18.85
N LEU A 457 -12.78 4.54 -19.07
CA LEU A 457 -11.72 4.95 -18.15
C LEU A 457 -11.69 6.46 -17.89
N ASP A 458 -12.13 7.28 -18.84
CA ASP A 458 -12.20 8.74 -18.74
C ASP A 458 -13.14 9.25 -17.64
N ARG A 459 -14.08 8.40 -17.15
CA ARG A 459 -14.92 8.71 -15.99
C ARG A 459 -14.16 8.66 -14.66
N HIS A 460 -13.06 7.93 -14.62
CA HIS A 460 -12.20 7.87 -13.43
C HIS A 460 -11.28 9.09 -13.38
N GLY A 461 -11.14 9.69 -12.20
CA GLY A 461 -10.35 10.91 -12.03
C GLY A 461 -8.90 10.77 -12.50
N LEU A 462 -8.29 9.59 -12.34
CA LEU A 462 -6.95 9.28 -12.87
C LEU A 462 -6.96 8.31 -14.06
N GLY A 463 -8.11 7.98 -14.66
CA GLY A 463 -8.19 6.90 -15.64
C GLY A 463 -7.41 7.12 -16.93
N THR A 464 -7.17 8.38 -17.31
CA THR A 464 -6.29 8.72 -18.43
C THR A 464 -4.81 8.36 -18.18
N GLN A 465 -4.40 8.18 -16.93
CA GLN A 465 -3.06 7.70 -16.57
C GLN A 465 -2.93 6.17 -16.68
N TRP A 466 -4.05 5.46 -16.82
CA TRP A 466 -4.10 4.00 -16.79
C TRP A 466 -4.32 3.38 -18.17
N LEU A 467 -4.33 4.19 -19.23
CA LEU A 467 -4.68 3.71 -20.58
C LEU A 467 -3.80 2.54 -21.00
N HIS A 468 -2.49 2.66 -20.85
CA HIS A 468 -1.52 1.61 -21.17
C HIS A 468 -1.70 0.33 -20.34
N GLU A 469 -2.17 0.44 -19.10
CA GLU A 469 -2.42 -0.76 -18.26
C GLU A 469 -3.53 -1.64 -18.85
N PHE A 470 -4.50 -1.02 -19.51
CA PHE A 470 -5.67 -1.69 -20.09
C PHE A 470 -5.66 -1.73 -21.62
N GLY A 471 -4.62 -1.22 -22.29
CA GLY A 471 -4.53 -1.13 -23.75
C GLY A 471 -5.51 -0.13 -24.36
N ALA A 472 -5.94 0.90 -23.61
CA ALA A 472 -6.85 1.94 -24.09
C ALA A 472 -6.17 3.07 -24.87
N ASP A 473 -4.87 2.98 -25.05
CA ASP A 473 -4.01 3.80 -25.91
C ASP A 473 -3.94 3.31 -27.36
N GLY A 474 -4.77 2.33 -27.73
CA GLY A 474 -4.90 1.79 -29.09
C GLY A 474 -4.50 0.32 -29.21
N GLU A 475 -3.95 -0.29 -28.16
CA GLU A 475 -3.59 -1.71 -28.18
C GLU A 475 -4.79 -2.67 -28.09
N CYS A 476 -5.90 -2.22 -27.50
CA CYS A 476 -7.12 -3.01 -27.30
C CYS A 476 -8.37 -2.22 -27.71
N SER A 477 -9.29 -2.93 -28.37
CA SER A 477 -10.65 -2.45 -28.59
C SER A 477 -11.44 -2.36 -27.28
N GLN A 478 -12.52 -1.58 -27.28
CA GLN A 478 -13.48 -1.57 -26.16
C GLN A 478 -14.09 -2.95 -25.91
N GLN A 479 -14.29 -3.75 -26.97
CA GLN A 479 -14.84 -5.10 -26.86
C GLN A 479 -13.91 -6.04 -26.10
N GLU A 480 -12.60 -6.00 -26.37
CA GLU A 480 -11.61 -6.79 -25.65
C GLU A 480 -11.54 -6.40 -24.17
N ARG A 481 -11.59 -5.10 -23.86
CA ARG A 481 -11.64 -4.62 -22.46
C ARG A 481 -12.94 -5.01 -21.75
N ALA A 482 -14.07 -5.01 -22.47
CA ALA A 482 -15.37 -5.37 -21.92
C ALA A 482 -15.44 -6.83 -21.44
N LEU A 483 -14.62 -7.73 -22.00
CA LEU A 483 -14.58 -9.15 -21.59
C LEU A 483 -14.25 -9.37 -20.12
N TYR A 484 -13.52 -8.44 -19.50
CA TYR A 484 -13.14 -8.51 -18.09
C TYR A 484 -13.58 -7.29 -17.28
N SER A 485 -14.30 -6.34 -17.88
CA SER A 485 -14.80 -5.15 -17.19
C SER A 485 -15.97 -5.51 -16.28
N PRO A 486 -15.85 -5.42 -14.94
CA PRO A 486 -16.88 -5.91 -14.02
C PRO A 486 -18.28 -5.34 -14.30
N LEU A 487 -18.39 -4.04 -14.57
CA LEU A 487 -19.66 -3.38 -14.88
C LEU A 487 -20.28 -3.89 -16.17
N GLN A 488 -19.47 -4.08 -17.22
CA GLN A 488 -19.96 -4.56 -18.52
C GLN A 488 -20.38 -6.02 -18.44
N VAL A 489 -19.59 -6.85 -17.76
CA VAL A 489 -19.92 -8.26 -17.51
C VAL A 489 -21.20 -8.36 -16.68
N ALA A 490 -21.33 -7.58 -15.60
CA ALA A 490 -22.52 -7.56 -14.75
C ALA A 490 -23.79 -7.14 -15.51
N ALA A 491 -23.68 -6.13 -16.37
CA ALA A 491 -24.80 -5.66 -17.21
C ALA A 491 -25.25 -6.69 -18.26
N GLY A 492 -24.35 -7.59 -18.67
CA GLY A 492 -24.62 -8.65 -19.63
C GLY A 492 -25.09 -9.98 -19.02
N LEU A 493 -25.22 -10.09 -17.69
CA LEU A 493 -25.57 -11.35 -17.03
C LEU A 493 -26.98 -11.80 -17.44
N GLN A 494 -27.08 -13.04 -17.95
CA GLN A 494 -28.37 -13.65 -18.24
C GLN A 494 -29.04 -14.23 -16.98
N SER A 495 -28.24 -14.74 -16.03
CA SER A 495 -28.71 -15.15 -14.71
C SER A 495 -27.56 -15.18 -13.69
N PRO A 496 -27.48 -14.25 -12.72
CA PRO A 496 -26.52 -14.20 -11.64
C PRO A 496 -26.93 -15.02 -10.41
N ALA A 497 -27.94 -15.90 -10.51
CA ALA A 497 -28.31 -16.76 -9.38
C ALA A 497 -27.14 -17.64 -8.88
N GLY A 498 -26.03 -17.71 -9.62
CA GLY A 498 -24.78 -18.34 -9.21
C GLY A 498 -23.65 -17.40 -8.77
N THR A 499 -23.77 -16.07 -8.88
CA THR A 499 -22.67 -15.17 -8.45
C THR A 499 -22.51 -15.21 -6.93
N PRO A 500 -21.28 -15.27 -6.40
CA PRO A 500 -21.07 -15.23 -4.96
C PRO A 500 -21.59 -13.91 -4.35
N PRO A 501 -21.97 -13.88 -3.06
CA PRO A 501 -22.25 -12.66 -2.32
C PRO A 501 -21.13 -11.61 -2.48
N ILE A 502 -21.47 -10.39 -2.91
CA ILE A 502 -20.49 -9.31 -3.18
C ILE A 502 -20.71 -8.12 -2.23
N LEU A 503 -19.68 -7.77 -1.46
CA LEU A 503 -19.61 -6.50 -0.74
C LEU A 503 -18.72 -5.52 -1.52
N CYS A 504 -19.33 -4.51 -2.12
CA CYS A 504 -18.64 -3.40 -2.75
C CYS A 504 -18.52 -2.26 -1.76
N CYS A 505 -17.31 -1.75 -1.53
CA CYS A 505 -17.04 -0.66 -0.60
C CYS A 505 -16.54 0.57 -1.35
N VAL A 506 -17.15 1.72 -1.11
CA VAL A 506 -16.78 3.00 -1.73
C VAL A 506 -16.35 4.01 -0.68
N LEU A 507 -15.43 4.89 -1.07
CA LEU A 507 -14.91 5.97 -0.24
C LEU A 507 -15.51 7.27 -0.78
N GLY A 508 -16.37 7.92 -0.01
CA GLY A 508 -17.28 8.97 -0.51
C GLY A 508 -16.59 10.16 -1.18
N ARG A 509 -15.31 10.39 -0.87
CA ARG A 509 -14.47 11.46 -1.46
C ARG A 509 -13.33 10.92 -2.32
N ASP A 510 -13.44 9.70 -2.84
CA ASP A 510 -12.48 9.15 -3.80
C ASP A 510 -12.45 10.00 -5.08
N GLU A 511 -11.32 10.68 -5.31
CA GLU A 511 -11.07 11.47 -6.51
C GLU A 511 -10.27 10.70 -7.58
N ARG A 512 -9.89 9.44 -7.31
CA ARG A 512 -9.09 8.59 -8.20
C ARG A 512 -9.99 7.64 -8.98
N VAL A 513 -10.89 6.93 -8.31
CA VAL A 513 -11.80 5.93 -8.89
C VAL A 513 -13.25 6.42 -8.78
N ASP A 514 -14.07 6.09 -9.78
CA ASP A 514 -15.45 6.57 -9.87
C ASP A 514 -16.39 5.70 -9.00
N ASN A 515 -16.96 6.31 -7.96
CA ASN A 515 -17.94 5.64 -7.10
C ASN A 515 -19.27 5.35 -7.79
N HIS A 516 -19.65 6.07 -8.85
CA HIS A 516 -20.91 5.81 -9.56
C HIS A 516 -20.89 4.43 -10.23
N ALA A 517 -19.74 4.03 -10.78
CA ALA A 517 -19.57 2.69 -11.35
C ALA A 517 -19.83 1.56 -10.32
N ALA A 518 -19.55 1.79 -9.03
CA ALA A 518 -19.86 0.84 -7.96
C ALA A 518 -21.35 0.74 -7.65
N VAL A 519 -22.07 1.87 -7.67
CA VAL A 519 -23.53 1.87 -7.53
C VAL A 519 -24.16 1.13 -8.71
N ASP A 520 -23.78 1.48 -9.94
CA ASP A 520 -24.30 0.87 -11.17
C ASP A 520 -24.03 -0.64 -11.23
N PHE A 521 -22.84 -1.07 -10.78
CA PHE A 521 -22.45 -2.47 -10.70
C PHE A 521 -23.30 -3.25 -9.69
N VAL A 522 -23.45 -2.74 -8.47
CA VAL A 522 -24.29 -3.37 -7.44
C VAL A 522 -25.73 -3.50 -7.92
N ASP A 523 -26.26 -2.45 -8.55
CA ASP A 523 -27.61 -2.47 -9.13
C ASP A 523 -27.72 -3.45 -10.29
N ALA A 524 -26.69 -3.58 -11.14
CA ALA A 524 -26.68 -4.56 -12.23
C ALA A 524 -26.74 -5.99 -11.67
N VAL A 525 -25.89 -6.32 -10.70
CA VAL A 525 -25.90 -7.66 -10.05
C VAL A 525 -27.27 -7.95 -9.42
N ARG A 526 -27.84 -6.99 -8.70
CA ARG A 526 -29.15 -7.13 -8.04
C ARG A 526 -30.31 -7.26 -9.04
N ARG A 527 -30.30 -6.47 -10.12
CA ARG A 527 -31.36 -6.49 -11.15
C ARG A 527 -31.54 -7.85 -11.80
N HIS A 528 -30.48 -8.64 -11.86
CA HIS A 528 -30.55 -10.00 -12.38
C HIS A 528 -30.73 -11.07 -11.27
N GLY A 529 -30.81 -10.69 -9.98
CA GLY A 529 -31.10 -11.60 -8.87
C GLY A 529 -29.89 -12.04 -8.02
N GLY A 530 -28.72 -11.43 -8.22
CA GLY A 530 -27.52 -11.68 -7.41
C GLY A 530 -27.55 -10.95 -6.06
N SER A 531 -26.71 -11.41 -5.13
CA SER A 531 -26.57 -10.82 -3.79
C SER A 531 -25.40 -9.85 -3.73
N ALA A 532 -25.67 -8.54 -3.75
CA ALA A 532 -24.64 -7.52 -3.66
C ALA A 532 -25.02 -6.41 -2.67
N TRP A 533 -24.04 -5.81 -2.00
CA TRP A 533 -24.19 -4.70 -1.06
C TRP A 533 -23.19 -3.60 -1.35
N LEU A 534 -23.57 -2.36 -1.04
CA LEU A 534 -22.70 -1.20 -1.09
C LEU A 534 -22.47 -0.69 0.33
N LEU A 535 -21.20 -0.61 0.72
CA LEU A 535 -20.73 0.02 1.96
C LEU A 535 -20.09 1.36 1.62
N SER A 536 -20.67 2.46 2.08
CA SER A 536 -20.12 3.80 1.82
C SER A 536 -19.48 4.39 3.08
N GLU A 537 -18.21 4.76 2.99
CA GLU A 537 -17.53 5.55 4.00
C GLU A 537 -17.48 7.02 3.58
N HIS A 538 -18.32 7.84 4.18
CA HIS A 538 -18.66 9.16 3.65
C HIS A 538 -17.48 10.13 3.59
N ASP A 539 -16.62 10.13 4.62
CA ASP A 539 -15.49 11.05 4.72
C ASP A 539 -14.18 10.46 4.19
N GLY A 540 -14.18 9.18 3.82
CA GLY A 540 -13.01 8.48 3.30
C GLY A 540 -12.61 9.01 1.92
N GLY A 541 -11.32 9.33 1.78
CA GLY A 541 -10.64 9.45 0.50
C GLY A 541 -9.77 8.23 0.24
N HIS A 542 -9.16 8.16 -0.95
CA HIS A 542 -8.41 6.98 -1.38
C HIS A 542 -6.96 6.89 -0.87
N GLY A 543 -6.51 7.90 -0.14
CA GLY A 543 -5.22 7.89 0.55
C GLY A 543 -5.36 7.57 2.04
N GLN A 544 -4.48 8.13 2.89
CA GLN A 544 -4.49 7.78 4.31
C GLN A 544 -5.78 8.23 4.98
N ARG A 545 -6.34 7.31 5.78
CA ARG A 545 -7.59 7.45 6.53
C ARG A 545 -7.32 7.43 8.04
N ALA A 546 -8.28 7.91 8.82
CA ALA A 546 -8.19 7.86 10.27
C ALA A 546 -8.15 6.40 10.73
N ALA A 547 -7.31 6.11 11.73
CA ALA A 547 -7.19 4.76 12.27
C ALA A 547 -8.53 4.17 12.73
N THR A 548 -9.33 4.98 13.43
CA THR A 548 -10.66 4.58 13.91
C THR A 548 -11.61 4.23 12.76
N ASP A 549 -11.64 5.03 11.70
CA ASP A 549 -12.46 4.73 10.52
C ASP A 549 -12.00 3.45 9.81
N VAL A 550 -10.69 3.25 9.68
CA VAL A 550 -10.11 2.02 9.11
C VAL A 550 -10.49 0.79 9.95
N MET A 551 -10.52 0.90 11.28
CA MET A 551 -10.95 -0.19 12.16
C MET A 551 -12.43 -0.51 11.98
N GLU A 552 -13.31 0.49 11.99
CA GLU A 552 -14.76 0.29 11.79
C GLU A 552 -15.07 -0.35 10.43
N PHE A 553 -14.36 0.11 9.40
CA PHE A 553 -14.44 -0.41 8.05
C PHE A 553 -13.98 -1.87 7.99
N SER A 554 -12.78 -2.15 8.51
CA SER A 554 -12.19 -3.49 8.54
C SER A 554 -13.03 -4.47 9.34
N ALA A 555 -13.61 -4.04 10.47
CA ALA A 555 -14.51 -4.86 11.27
C ALA A 555 -15.73 -5.31 10.47
N THR A 556 -16.31 -4.39 9.68
CA THR A 556 -17.47 -4.68 8.82
C THR A 556 -17.09 -5.66 7.70
N VAL A 557 -15.94 -5.43 7.05
CA VAL A 557 -15.41 -6.30 5.99
C VAL A 557 -15.14 -7.72 6.50
N LEU A 558 -14.42 -7.85 7.63
CA LEU A 558 -14.08 -9.15 8.21
C LEU A 558 -15.33 -9.89 8.69
N ALA A 559 -16.31 -9.16 9.23
CA ALA A 559 -17.59 -9.71 9.64
C ALA A 559 -18.38 -10.29 8.45
N PHE A 560 -18.44 -9.56 7.33
CA PHE A 560 -19.01 -10.07 6.09
C PHE A 560 -18.25 -11.29 5.58
N ALA A 561 -16.92 -11.22 5.48
CA ALA A 561 -16.08 -12.33 5.02
C ALA A 561 -16.27 -13.59 5.88
N ALA A 562 -16.31 -13.45 7.21
CA ALA A 562 -16.57 -14.54 8.14
C ALA A 562 -17.95 -15.17 7.91
N ARG A 563 -18.97 -14.35 7.69
CA ARG A 563 -20.34 -14.83 7.47
C ARG A 563 -20.46 -15.63 6.17
N VAL A 564 -19.96 -15.09 5.05
CA VAL A 564 -20.12 -15.73 3.73
C VAL A 564 -19.23 -16.96 3.54
N SER A 565 -18.09 -17.01 4.22
CA SER A 565 -17.21 -18.20 4.24
C SER A 565 -17.66 -19.28 5.24
N GLY A 566 -18.73 -19.05 6.01
CA GLY A 566 -19.19 -19.99 7.03
C GLY A 566 -18.22 -20.15 8.20
N MET A 567 -17.40 -19.13 8.50
CA MET A 567 -16.49 -19.15 9.64
C MET A 567 -17.26 -19.31 10.95
N LEU A 568 -16.94 -20.36 11.71
CA LEU A 568 -17.48 -20.58 13.05
C LEU A 568 -16.75 -19.70 14.06
N VAL A 569 -17.26 -18.49 14.22
CA VAL A 569 -16.77 -17.54 15.20
C VAL A 569 -17.41 -17.85 16.56
N ARG A 570 -16.69 -18.55 17.46
CA ARG A 570 -17.22 -18.93 18.79
C ARG A 570 -17.56 -17.69 19.63
N SER A 571 -18.75 -17.65 20.22
CA SER A 571 -19.15 -16.63 21.20
C SER A 571 -18.32 -16.79 22.49
N GLY A 572 -17.58 -15.75 22.85
CA GLY A 572 -16.70 -15.74 24.03
C GLY A 572 -15.67 -14.61 23.91
N GLN A 573 -15.35 -13.96 25.04
CA GLN A 573 -14.32 -12.93 25.06
C GLN A 573 -12.97 -13.52 24.62
N PRO A 574 -12.18 -12.81 23.80
CA PRO A 574 -10.82 -13.23 23.51
C PRO A 574 -10.03 -13.34 24.82
N ALA A 575 -9.17 -14.36 24.92
CA ALA A 575 -8.31 -14.51 26.08
C ALA A 575 -7.45 -13.23 26.26
N PRO A 576 -7.20 -12.79 27.51
CA PRO A 576 -6.34 -11.63 27.78
C PRO A 576 -4.93 -11.86 27.22
N PRO A 577 -4.18 -10.79 26.90
CA PRO A 577 -2.81 -10.90 26.42
C PRO A 577 -1.94 -11.65 27.44
N ALA A 578 -1.05 -12.51 26.93
CA ALA A 578 0.03 -13.13 27.69
C ALA A 578 1.26 -12.22 27.68
#